data_AF-A0A661QV95-F1
#
_entry.id   AF-A0A661QV95-F1
#
_cell.length_a   1.000
_cell.length_b   1.000
_cell.length_c   1.000
_cell.angle_alpha   90.00
_cell.angle_beta   90.00
_cell.angle_gamma   90.00
#
_symmetry.space_group_name_H-M   'P 1'
#
loop_
_entity.id
_entity.type
_entity.pdbx_description
1 polymer ?
#
loop_
_entity_poly.entity_id
_entity_poly.type
_entity_poly.pdbx_seq_one_letter_code
_entity_poly.pdbx_strand_id
1 'polypeptide(L)' 'NEAVLILKTRQELMEELIEKVRSLHSYDVPCIVSLRVLEGNPEFLKWVEEETGLPK' A
#
# COMPACT_ATOMS: atom_id res chain seq x y z
N ASN A 1 6.72 -15.83 15.28
CA ASN A 1 7.67 -15.33 14.27
C ASN A 1 6.85 -14.46 13.32
N GLU A 2 7.32 -13.25 13.03
CA GLU A 2 6.60 -12.27 12.22
C GLU A 2 7.37 -11.96 10.93
N ALA A 3 6.72 -11.32 9.97
CA ALA A 3 7.33 -10.82 8.76
C ALA A 3 6.82 -9.40 8.45
N VAL A 4 7.69 -8.58 7.85
CA VAL A 4 7.33 -7.22 7.44
C VAL A 4 7.01 -7.20 5.94
N LEU A 5 5.89 -6.57 5.57
CA LEU A 5 5.54 -6.31 4.18
C LEU A 5 5.79 -4.84 3.84
N ILE A 6 6.58 -4.58 2.79
CA ILE A 6 6.77 -3.24 2.22
C ILE A 6 5.97 -3.14 0.93
N LEU A 7 4.75 -2.65 1.04
CA LEU A 7 3.82 -2.45 -0.07
C LEU A 7 3.98 -1.05 -0.68
N LYS A 8 3.63 -0.93 -1.97
CA LYS A 8 3.63 0.34 -2.71
C LYS A 8 2.21 0.57 -3.17
N THR A 9 1.68 1.75 -2.85
CA THR A 9 0.34 2.17 -3.22
C THR A 9 0.32 3.69 -3.35
N ARG A 10 -0.83 4.23 -3.76
CA ARG A 10 -1.09 5.66 -3.83
C ARG A 10 -1.83 6.13 -2.58
N GLN A 11 -1.69 7.42 -2.24
CA GLN A 11 -2.26 7.99 -1.00
C GLN A 11 -3.79 7.86 -0.96
N GLU A 12 -4.45 8.04 -2.10
CA GLU A 12 -5.89 7.93 -2.27
C GLU A 12 -6.45 6.52 -2.04
N LEU A 13 -5.61 5.47 -2.06
CA LEU A 13 -6.02 4.09 -1.82
C LEU A 13 -5.76 3.64 -0.38
N MET A 14 -5.26 4.52 0.49
CA MET A 14 -4.83 4.12 1.83
C MET A 14 -5.98 3.61 2.69
N GLU A 15 -7.15 4.25 2.62
CA GLU A 15 -8.34 3.82 3.37
C GLU A 15 -8.81 2.42 2.94
N GLU A 16 -8.91 2.19 1.62
CA GLU A 16 -9.30 0.89 1.06
C GLU A 16 -8.27 -0.20 1.41
N LEU A 17 -6.97 0.12 1.36
CA LEU A 17 -5.90 -0.79 1.72
C LEU A 17 -5.97 -1.17 3.21
N ILE A 18 -6.22 -0.21 4.11
CA ILE A 18 -6.37 -0.50 5.54
C ILE A 18 -7.51 -1.49 5.77
N GLU A 19 -8.69 -1.23 5.21
CA GLU A 19 -9.84 -2.12 5.37
C GLU A 19 -9.57 -3.51 4.78
N LYS A 20 -8.91 -3.57 3.62
CA LYS A 20 -8.54 -4.84 3.00
C LYS A 20 -7.56 -5.62 3.86
N VAL A 21 -6.50 -5.00 4.36
CA VAL A 21 -5.53 -5.67 5.24
C VAL A 21 -6.21 -6.14 6.52
N ARG A 22 -7.03 -5.30 7.16
CA ARG A 22 -7.80 -5.68 8.36
C ARG A 22 -8.72 -6.88 8.12
N SER A 23 -9.34 -6.98 6.94
CA SER A 23 -10.20 -8.12 6.60
C SER A 23 -9.44 -9.45 6.43
N LEU A 24 -8.14 -9.40 6.15
CA LEU A 24 -7.29 -10.57 5.88
C LEU A 24 -6.35 -10.92 7.03
N HIS A 25 -5.98 -9.94 7.86
CA HIS A 25 -5.00 -10.12 8.92
C HIS A 25 -5.61 -10.85 10.12
N SER A 26 -4.84 -11.74 10.74
CA SER A 26 -5.28 -12.50 11.91
C SER A 26 -5.25 -11.73 13.23
N TYR A 27 -4.80 -10.47 13.23
CA TYR A 27 -4.66 -9.68 14.45
C TYR A 27 -5.81 -8.68 14.51
N ASP A 28 -6.35 -8.44 15.71
CA ASP A 28 -7.44 -7.48 15.90
C ASP A 28 -7.02 -6.04 15.56
N VAL A 29 -5.73 -5.72 15.79
CA VAL A 29 -5.12 -4.41 15.54
C VAL A 29 -3.77 -4.59 14.83
N PRO A 30 -3.75 -4.82 13.50
CA PRO A 30 -2.50 -5.02 12.76
C PRO A 30 -1.71 -3.71 12.60
N CYS A 31 -0.38 -3.81 12.51
CA CYS A 31 0.49 -2.65 12.23
C CYS A 31 0.39 -2.26 10.75
N ILE A 32 -0.30 -1.15 10.47
CA ILE A 32 -0.45 -0.57 9.12
C ILE A 32 -0.08 0.90 9.18
N VAL A 33 1.04 1.28 8.58
CA VAL A 33 1.54 2.68 8.55
C VAL A 33 2.06 3.01 7.16
N SER A 34 1.85 4.26 6.72
CA SER A 34 2.37 4.77 5.45
C SER A 34 3.60 5.64 5.67
N LEU A 35 4.64 5.46 4.84
CA LEU A 35 5.79 6.35 4.78
C LEU A 35 5.69 7.19 3.50
N ARG A 36 5.85 8.51 3.61
CA ARG A 36 5.80 9.40 2.44
C ARG A 36 7.08 9.24 1.60
N VAL A 37 6.91 8.96 0.32
CA VAL A 37 7.99 9.02 -0.68
C VAL A 37 8.09 10.48 -1.16
N LEU A 38 9.24 11.11 -0.98
CA LEU A 38 9.49 12.50 -1.41
C LEU A 38 10.01 12.57 -2.85
N GLU A 39 10.90 11.65 -3.22
CA GLU A 39 11.51 11.54 -4.55
C GLU A 39 11.78 10.07 -4.86
N GLY A 40 11.93 9.73 -6.15
CA GLY A 40 12.20 8.37 -6.61
C GLY A 40 12.42 8.32 -8.11
N ASN A 41 12.68 7.12 -8.66
CA ASN A 41 12.76 6.93 -10.11
C ASN A 41 11.39 7.22 -10.76
N PRO A 42 11.26 8.24 -11.64
CA PRO A 42 9.98 8.60 -12.25
C PRO A 42 9.29 7.45 -12.99
N GLU A 43 10.04 6.59 -13.67
CA GLU A 43 9.47 5.45 -14.40
C GLU A 43 8.85 4.43 -13.46
N PHE A 44 9.50 4.17 -12.33
CA PHE A 44 8.99 3.26 -11.30
C PHE A 44 7.75 3.83 -10.61
N LEU A 45 7.74 5.13 -10.31
CA LEU A 45 6.58 5.79 -9.69
C LEU A 45 5.37 5.76 -10.64
N LYS A 46 5.59 6.03 -11.94
CA LYS A 46 4.56 5.90 -12.98
C LYS A 46 4.01 4.48 -13.07
N TRP A 47 4.88 3.47 -13.01
CA TRP A 47 4.44 2.07 -12.99
C TRP A 47 3.57 1.75 -11.76
N VAL A 48 3.93 2.23 -10.57
CA VAL A 48 3.08 2.05 -9.37
C VAL A 48 1.71 2.71 -9.57
N GLU A 49 1.65 3.89 -10.18
CA GLU A 49 0.39 4.54 -10.49
C GLU A 49 -0.46 3.73 -11.47
N GLU A 50 0.15 3.16 -12.51
CA GLU A 50 -0.53 2.34 -13.51
C GLU A 50 -1.07 1.02 -12.93
N GLU A 51 -0.28 0.30 -12.11
CA GLU A 51 -0.68 -0.97 -11.47
C GLU A 51 -1.74 -0.81 -10.39
N THR A 52 -1.89 0.40 -9.85
CA THR A 52 -2.88 0.68 -8.81
C THR A 52 -4.04 1.53 -9.33
N GLY A 53 -4.09 1.82 -10.63
CA GLY A 53 -5.19 2.54 -11.29
C GLY A 53 -6.52 1.78 -11.30
N LEU A 54 -7.57 2.40 -11.84
CA LEU A 54 -8.86 1.74 -12.02
C LEU A 54 -8.67 0.42 -12.81
N PRO A 55 -9.39 -0.67 -12.44
CA PRO A 55 -9.35 -1.90 -13.21
C PRO A 55 -9.69 -1.60 -14.67
N LYS A 56 -8.92 -2.20 -15.58
CA LYS A 56 -9.31 -2.27 -17.00
C LYS A 56 -10.53 -3.15 -17.20
#